data_AF-X0Q4H2-F1
#
_entry.id   AF-X0Q4H2-F1
#
_cell.length_a   1.000
_cell.length_b   1.000
_cell.length_c   1.000
_cell.angle_alpha   90.00
_cell.angle_beta   90.00
_cell.angle_gamma   90.00
#
_symmetry.space_group_name_H-M   'P 1'
#
loop_
_entity.id
_entity.type
_entity.pdbx_description
1 polymer ?
#
loop_
_entity_poly.entity_id
_entity_poly.type
_entity_poly.pdbx_seq_one_letter_code
_entity_poly.pdbx_strand_id
1 'polypeptide(L)' 'MQALERDAIVDALALHAGDKTAAATAIGMSRATIYRKIREFGIVP' A
#
# COMPACT_ATOMS: atom_id res chain seq x y z
N MET A 1 5.24 -14.69 0.84
CA MET A 1 3.96 -13.96 0.79
C MET A 1 4.10 -12.50 1.21
N GLN A 2 4.76 -12.17 2.34
CA GLN A 2 4.95 -10.77 2.77
C GLN A 2 5.66 -9.87 1.74
N ALA A 3 6.64 -10.40 0.99
CA ALA A 3 7.29 -9.64 -0.09
C ALA A 3 6.31 -9.23 -1.20
N LEU A 4 5.46 -10.16 -1.67
CA LEU A 4 4.43 -9.87 -2.68
C LEU A 4 3.41 -8.84 -2.18
N GLU A 5 3.03 -8.91 -0.91
CA GLU A 5 2.12 -7.91 -0.31
C GLU A 5 2.78 -6.53 -0.24
N ARG A 6 4.06 -6.47 0.17
CA ARG A 6 4.83 -5.23 0.20
C ARG A 6 4.96 -4.62 -1.20
N ASP A 7 5.33 -5.43 -2.19
CA ASP A 7 5.53 -4.98 -3.57
C ASP A 7 4.22 -4.43 -4.15
N ALA A 8 3.10 -5.14 -3.96
CA ALA A 8 1.79 -4.65 -4.38
C ALA A 8 1.41 -3.28 -3.76
N ILE A 9 1.77 -3.05 -2.49
CA ILE A 9 1.53 -1.75 -1.83
C ILE A 9 2.45 -0.66 -2.38
N VAL A 10 3.74 -0.96 -2.59
CA VAL A 10 4.71 -0.01 -3.15
C VAL A 10 4.32 0.39 -4.58
N ASP A 11 3.98 -0.58 -5.42
CA ASP A 11 3.58 -0.33 -6.81
C ASP A 11 2.28 0.49 -6.88
N ALA A 12 1.30 0.17 -6.04
CA ALA A 12 0.05 0.94 -5.97
C ALA A 12 0.29 2.37 -5.50
N LEU A 13 1.16 2.59 -4.49
CA LEU A 13 1.51 3.94 -4.06
C LEU A 13 2.22 4.71 -5.17
N ALA A 14 3.16 4.10 -5.89
CA ALA A 14 3.85 4.74 -6.99
C ALA A 14 2.88 5.13 -8.12
N LEU A 15 1.97 4.23 -8.50
CA LEU A 15 0.97 4.47 -9.54
C LEU A 15 -0.01 5.60 -9.18
N HIS A 16 -0.29 5.77 -7.89
CA HIS A 16 -1.22 6.78 -7.38
C HIS A 16 -0.52 7.96 -6.70
N ALA A 17 0.74 8.24 -7.05
CA ALA A 17 1.52 9.38 -6.54
C ALA A 17 1.49 9.53 -5.00
N GLY A 18 1.53 8.40 -4.29
CA GLY A 18 1.54 8.33 -2.82
C GLY A 18 0.16 8.48 -2.16
N ASP A 19 -0.93 8.59 -2.94
CA ASP A 19 -2.30 8.58 -2.41
C ASP A 19 -2.65 7.17 -1.90
N LYS A 20 -2.65 7.05 -0.57
CA LYS A 20 -2.88 5.81 0.16
C LYS A 20 -4.32 5.33 0.03
N THR A 21 -5.27 6.23 -0.16
CA THR A 21 -6.68 5.85 -0.32
C THR A 21 -6.90 5.27 -1.70
N ALA A 22 -6.40 5.96 -2.74
CA ALA A 22 -6.47 5.47 -4.12
C ALA A 22 -5.73 4.14 -4.28
N ALA A 23 -4.51 4.04 -3.73
CA ALA A 23 -3.73 2.80 -3.73
C ALA A 23 -4.47 1.64 -3.04
N ALA A 24 -5.10 1.88 -1.89
CA ALA A 24 -5.89 0.87 -1.19
C ALA A 24 -7.07 0.37 -2.04
N THR A 25 -7.81 1.29 -2.63
CA THR A 25 -8.93 0.95 -3.52
C THR A 25 -8.47 0.15 -4.73
N ALA A 26 -7.33 0.51 -5.33
CA ALA A 26 -6.79 -0.17 -6.51
C ALA A 26 -6.42 -1.64 -6.25
N ILE A 27 -5.91 -1.96 -5.05
CA ILE A 27 -5.52 -3.33 -4.67
C ILE A 27 -6.57 -4.07 -3.83
N GLY A 28 -7.78 -3.52 -3.71
CA GLY A 28 -8.89 -4.14 -2.97
C GLY A 28 -8.69 -4.18 -1.45
N MET A 29 -7.86 -3.29 -0.91
CA MET A 29 -7.52 -3.23 0.50
C MET A 29 -8.33 -2.14 1.22
N SER A 30 -8.70 -2.40 2.49
CA SER A 30 -9.29 -1.34 3.31
C SER A 30 -8.25 -0.27 3.62
N ARG A 31 -8.70 0.99 3.81
CA ARG A 31 -7.82 2.08 4.26
C ARG A 31 -7.06 1.71 5.54
N ALA A 32 -7.75 1.15 6.54
CA ALA A 32 -7.12 0.77 7.81
C ALA A 32 -5.99 -0.27 7.62
N THR A 33 -6.20 -1.23 6.72
CA THR A 33 -5.21 -2.26 6.41
C THR A 33 -3.98 -1.67 5.72
N ILE A 34 -4.14 -0.82 4.70
CA ILE A 34 -2.98 -0.26 3.99
C ILE A 34 -2.14 0.63 4.91
N TYR A 35 -2.77 1.43 5.78
CA TYR A 35 -2.06 2.28 6.74
C TYR A 35 -1.24 1.45 7.74
N ARG A 36 -1.80 0.33 8.23
CA ARG A 36 -1.06 -0.59 9.11
C ARG A 36 0.12 -1.21 8.39
N LYS A 37 -0.10 -1.72 7.17
CA LYS A 37 0.93 -2.40 6.37
C LYS A 37 2.06 -1.47 5.92
N ILE A 38 1.75 -0.22 5.56
CA ILE A 38 2.76 0.81 5.28
C ILE A 38 3.70 1.00 6.48
N ARG A 39 3.16 1.07 7.70
CA ARG A 39 3.97 1.18 8.93
C ARG A 39 4.75 -0.11 9.22
N GLU A 40 4.12 -1.27 9.07
CA GLU A 40 4.71 -2.59 9.32
C GLU A 40 5.90 -2.87 8.39
N PHE A 41 5.78 -2.49 7.11
CA PHE A 41 6.81 -2.68 6.10
C PHE A 41 7.81 -1.52 5.98
N GLY A 42 7.65 -0.46 6.79
CA GLY A 42 8.50 0.74 6.71
C GLY A 42 8.45 1.44 5.36
N ILE A 43 7.30 1.40 4.67
CA ILE A 43 7.13 2.05 3.37
C ILE A 43 7.01 3.57 3.59
N VAL A 44 7.94 4.32 3.02
CA VAL A 44 7.89 5.78 2.97
C VAL A 44 7.21 6.19 1.65
N PRO A 45 6.17 7.04 1.68
CA PRO A 45 5.51 7.53 0.47
C PRO A 45 6.42 8.38 -0.40
#